data_AF-A0A3P9M7X3-F1
#
_entry.id   AF-A0A3P9M7X3-F1
#
_cell.length_a   1.000
_cell.length_b   1.000
_cell.length_c   1.000
_cell.angle_alpha   90.00
_cell.angle_beta   90.00
_cell.angle_gamma   90.00
#
_symmetry.space_group_name_H-M   'P 1'
#
loop_
_entity.id
_entity.type
_entity.pdbx_description
1 polymer ?
#
loop_
_entity_poly.entity_id
_entity_poly.type
_entity_poly.pdbx_seq_one_letter_code
_entity_poly.pdbx_strand_id
1 'polypeptide(L)'
;FLGVAAFIKASKPVTPHTVHPSLPSCSTRRLLSFAKQSLFIFISISSLHLCSCPQAMRHHAIQTSAFITHILQITESENRISEDEDRITSLENQVSELQQKVKTLTERCDDGENRSRRENIRIIGLKEGSEGQSSVTFFESWLPEVLGMETKRGVIKLDRAHRALGPPKEDRCRPVIIKLHNFTDKQRILTAAREKGQIIYKGSRIYIRQDFSAQVREARQKFNGTCQRLIKGGVRFSMRYPATLCFSLKGAERSFRSAQAAEELNPTLLSSQDFVDYITKEWEGFIAINKTPEISPSTLWESGKAYIRGSIISYTSAQ
;
A
#
# COMPACT_ATOMS: atom_id res chain seq x y z
N PHE A 1 -30.38 11.06 9.45
CA PHE A 1 -29.67 9.88 9.98
C PHE A 1 -29.95 8.54 9.29
N LEU A 2 -31.01 8.36 8.48
CA LEU A 2 -31.27 7.09 7.74
C LEU A 2 -30.89 7.08 6.25
N GLY A 3 -30.76 8.23 5.58
CA GLY A 3 -30.41 8.30 4.14
C GLY A 3 -28.92 8.16 3.82
N VAL A 4 -28.03 8.49 4.77
CA VAL A 4 -26.58 8.52 4.54
C VAL A 4 -25.96 7.11 4.59
N ALA A 5 -26.54 6.19 5.35
CA ALA A 5 -26.02 4.83 5.51
C ALA A 5 -26.36 3.90 4.33
N ALA A 6 -27.48 4.13 3.63
CA ALA A 6 -27.90 3.31 2.50
C ALA A 6 -27.09 3.60 1.22
N PHE A 7 -26.61 4.83 1.04
CA PHE A 7 -25.94 5.25 -0.20
C PHE A 7 -24.43 4.91 -0.24
N ILE A 8 -23.81 4.67 0.91
CA ILE A 8 -22.40 4.23 1.03
C ILE A 8 -22.19 2.83 0.40
N LYS A 9 -23.25 2.06 0.16
CA LYS A 9 -23.18 0.71 -0.42
C LYS A 9 -23.07 0.68 -1.95
N ALA A 10 -23.19 1.81 -2.64
CA ALA A 10 -23.27 1.88 -4.11
C ALA A 10 -21.97 2.34 -4.82
N SER A 11 -20.88 2.58 -4.10
CA SER A 11 -19.62 3.00 -4.71
C SER A 11 -18.82 1.81 -5.26
N LYS A 12 -18.98 1.52 -6.56
CA LYS A 12 -17.90 0.85 -7.32
C LYS A 12 -16.72 1.82 -7.45
N PRO A 13 -15.47 1.36 -7.34
CA PRO A 13 -14.31 2.21 -7.59
C PRO A 13 -14.30 2.60 -9.08
N VAL A 14 -14.31 3.90 -9.33
CA VAL A 14 -14.05 4.46 -10.66
C VAL A 14 -12.57 4.25 -10.96
N THR A 15 -12.28 3.41 -11.96
CA THR A 15 -10.95 3.22 -12.55
C THR A 15 -10.50 4.52 -13.22
N PRO A 16 -9.22 4.94 -13.06
CA PRO A 16 -8.68 6.04 -13.84
C PRO A 16 -8.28 5.50 -15.21
N HIS A 17 -9.24 5.40 -16.12
CA HIS A 17 -8.96 5.35 -17.55
C HIS A 17 -9.49 6.63 -18.16
N THR A 18 -8.76 7.73 -17.96
CA THR A 18 -8.74 8.83 -18.92
C THR A 18 -8.07 8.29 -20.17
N VAL A 19 -8.87 7.72 -21.06
CA VAL A 19 -8.47 7.51 -22.45
C VAL A 19 -8.32 8.92 -23.01
N HIS A 20 -7.08 9.40 -23.09
CA HIS A 20 -6.76 10.53 -23.95
C HIS A 20 -7.39 10.27 -25.33
N PRO A 21 -7.99 11.27 -26.00
CA PRO A 21 -8.45 11.09 -27.36
C PRO A 21 -7.29 10.49 -28.14
N SER A 22 -7.49 9.27 -28.65
CA SER A 22 -6.47 8.51 -29.35
C SER A 22 -5.93 9.43 -30.43
N LEU A 23 -4.69 9.90 -30.25
CA LEU A 23 -4.04 10.68 -31.28
C LEU A 23 -4.09 9.83 -32.56
N PRO A 24 -4.33 10.44 -33.73
CA PRO A 24 -4.39 9.71 -34.99
C PRO A 24 -3.18 8.78 -35.09
N SER A 25 -3.45 7.54 -35.50
CA SER A 25 -2.44 6.49 -35.61
C SER A 25 -1.23 7.02 -36.38
N CYS A 26 -0.06 6.49 -36.06
CA CYS A 26 1.21 6.92 -36.65
C CYS A 26 1.15 7.04 -38.20
N SER A 27 0.42 6.14 -38.86
CA SER A 27 0.18 6.19 -40.31
C SER A 27 -0.61 7.42 -40.77
N THR A 28 -1.59 7.90 -40.00
CA THR A 28 -2.42 9.06 -40.37
C THR A 28 -1.64 10.37 -40.25
N ARG A 29 -0.71 10.49 -39.29
CA ARG A 29 0.16 11.68 -39.19
C ARG A 29 1.21 11.74 -40.29
N ARG A 30 1.81 10.60 -40.65
CA ARG A 30 2.75 10.49 -41.77
C ARG A 30 2.10 10.84 -43.11
N LEU A 31 0.89 10.35 -43.37
CA LEU A 31 0.13 10.69 -44.58
C LEU A 31 -0.20 12.18 -44.65
N LEU A 32 -0.54 12.81 -43.53
CA LEU A 32 -0.85 14.24 -43.48
C LEU A 32 0.39 15.12 -43.65
N SER A 33 1.55 14.74 -43.11
CA SER A 33 2.81 15.48 -43.33
C SER A 33 3.29 15.34 -44.77
N PHE A 34 3.21 14.13 -45.34
CA PHE A 34 3.55 13.86 -46.74
C PHE A 34 2.64 14.64 -47.71
N ALA A 35 1.33 14.71 -47.44
CA ALA A 35 0.38 15.47 -48.26
C ALA A 35 0.66 16.98 -48.22
N LYS A 36 1.00 17.54 -47.05
CA LYS A 36 1.37 18.95 -46.90
C LYS A 36 2.69 19.28 -47.61
N GLN A 37 3.70 18.41 -47.51
CA GLN A 37 4.97 18.56 -48.22
C GLN A 37 4.80 18.49 -49.73
N SER A 38 4.01 17.52 -50.22
CA SER A 38 3.72 17.37 -51.66
C SER A 38 3.03 18.59 -52.24
N LEU A 39 2.07 19.17 -51.51
CA LEU A 39 1.36 20.38 -51.93
C LEU A 39 2.29 21.60 -51.98
N PHE A 40 3.21 21.75 -51.03
CA PHE A 40 4.15 22.87 -51.00
C PHE A 40 5.18 22.81 -52.13
N ILE A 41 5.69 21.61 -52.43
CA ILE A 41 6.60 21.39 -53.57
C ILE A 41 5.89 21.72 -54.89
N PHE A 42 4.63 21.29 -55.04
CA PHE A 42 3.84 21.58 -56.24
C PHE A 42 3.61 23.09 -56.45
N ILE A 43 3.30 23.83 -55.38
CA ILE A 43 3.13 25.28 -55.41
C ILE A 43 4.45 25.98 -55.79
N SER A 44 5.58 25.53 -55.21
CA SER A 44 6.91 26.13 -55.44
C SER A 44 7.44 25.90 -56.86
N ILE A 45 7.16 24.74 -57.46
CA ILE A 45 7.50 24.44 -58.87
C ILE A 45 6.62 25.26 -59.81
N SER A 46 5.34 25.41 -59.49
CA SER A 46 4.41 26.21 -60.28
C SER A 46 4.82 27.69 -60.31
N SER A 47 5.30 28.26 -59.20
CA SER A 47 5.79 29.64 -59.12
C SER A 47 7.10 29.89 -59.88
N LEU A 48 7.96 28.87 -60.04
CA LEU A 48 9.18 28.95 -60.86
C LEU A 48 8.88 29.11 -62.36
N HIS A 49 7.78 28.50 -62.85
CA HIS A 49 7.35 28.64 -64.25
C HIS A 49 6.80 30.03 -64.61
N LEU A 50 6.44 30.84 -63.61
CA LEU A 50 5.90 32.19 -63.78
C LEU A 50 6.97 33.30 -63.73
N CYS A 51 8.25 32.98 -63.47
CA CYS A 51 9.30 33.97 -63.25
C CYS A 51 10.25 34.10 -64.47
N SER A 52 10.23 35.24 -65.17
CA SER A 52 11.04 35.46 -66.38
C SER A 52 12.47 35.96 -66.12
N CYS A 53 12.89 36.15 -64.86
CA CYS A 53 14.19 36.76 -64.51
C CYS A 53 15.23 35.70 -64.07
N PRO A 54 16.38 35.55 -64.78
CA PRO A 54 17.35 34.47 -64.52
C PRO A 54 17.97 34.46 -63.12
N GLN A 55 18.20 35.64 -62.53
CA GLN A 55 18.86 35.76 -61.23
C GLN A 55 17.89 35.40 -60.07
N ALA A 56 16.62 35.79 -60.20
CA ALA A 56 15.57 35.39 -59.27
C ALA A 56 15.32 33.88 -59.30
N MET A 57 15.36 33.26 -60.49
CA MET A 57 15.26 31.80 -60.63
C MET A 57 16.40 31.06 -59.93
N ARG A 58 17.65 31.55 -60.00
CA ARG A 58 18.79 30.93 -59.30
C ARG A 58 18.65 31.03 -57.78
N HIS A 59 18.28 32.19 -57.25
CA HIS A 59 18.05 32.35 -55.81
C HIS A 59 16.90 31.47 -55.31
N HIS A 60 15.80 31.41 -56.06
CA HIS A 60 14.66 30.55 -55.72
C HIS A 60 15.05 29.07 -55.78
N ALA A 61 15.83 28.64 -56.77
CA ALA A 61 16.31 27.26 -56.87
C ALA A 61 17.17 26.85 -55.66
N ILE A 62 18.12 27.69 -55.25
CA ILE A 62 18.99 27.44 -54.07
C ILE A 62 18.15 27.39 -52.78
N GLN A 63 17.18 28.29 -52.64
CA GLN A 63 16.28 28.32 -51.49
C GLN A 63 15.39 27.08 -51.43
N THR A 64 14.85 26.63 -52.58
CA THR A 64 14.07 25.40 -52.65
C THR A 64 14.90 24.16 -52.35
N SER A 65 16.16 24.08 -52.82
CA SER A 65 17.01 22.93 -52.50
C SER A 65 17.34 22.85 -51.01
N ALA A 66 17.65 23.99 -50.38
CA ALA A 66 17.90 24.04 -48.93
C ALA A 66 16.65 23.62 -48.13
N PHE A 67 15.47 24.10 -48.56
CA PHE A 67 14.20 23.74 -47.92
C PHE A 67 13.88 22.24 -48.07
N ILE A 68 14.13 21.66 -49.24
CA ILE A 68 13.98 20.21 -49.47
C ILE A 68 14.89 19.40 -48.55
N THR A 69 16.16 19.81 -48.40
CA THR A 69 17.10 19.12 -47.48
C THR A 69 16.63 19.18 -46.03
N HIS A 70 16.14 20.33 -45.57
CA HIS A 70 15.58 20.45 -44.22
C HIS A 70 14.33 19.59 -44.03
N ILE A 71 13.44 19.53 -45.03
CA ILE A 71 12.27 18.65 -44.99
C ILE A 71 12.68 17.19 -44.82
N LEU A 72 13.68 16.72 -45.58
CA LEU A 72 14.13 15.34 -45.49
C LEU A 72 14.68 15.01 -44.09
N GLN A 73 15.47 15.92 -43.51
CA GLN A 73 16.00 15.77 -42.15
C GLN A 73 14.88 15.76 -41.10
N ILE A 74 13.87 16.64 -41.25
CA ILE A 74 12.71 16.68 -40.34
C ILE A 74 11.94 15.37 -40.43
N THR A 75 11.60 14.89 -41.62
CA THR A 75 10.87 13.63 -41.81
C THR A 75 11.64 12.43 -41.25
N GLU A 76 12.97 12.39 -41.42
CA GLU A 76 13.81 11.36 -40.81
C GLU A 76 13.76 11.41 -39.27
N SER A 77 13.87 12.61 -38.70
CA SER A 77 13.76 12.80 -37.25
C SER A 77 12.36 12.44 -36.71
N GLU A 78 11.28 12.77 -37.44
CA GLU A 78 9.91 12.42 -37.08
C GLU A 78 9.69 10.90 -37.10
N ASN A 79 10.25 10.19 -38.07
CA ASN A 79 10.18 8.73 -38.13
C ASN A 79 10.91 8.09 -36.94
N ARG A 80 12.11 8.58 -36.61
CA ARG A 80 12.88 8.11 -35.45
C ARG A 80 12.15 8.39 -34.13
N ILE A 81 11.58 9.59 -33.97
CA ILE A 81 10.77 9.94 -32.79
C ILE A 81 9.56 9.02 -32.68
N SER A 82 8.86 8.77 -33.79
CA SER A 82 7.72 7.87 -33.80
C SER A 82 8.09 6.43 -33.41
N GLU A 83 9.21 5.91 -33.92
CA GLU A 83 9.68 4.57 -33.55
C GLU A 83 10.05 4.51 -32.06
N ASP A 84 10.68 5.57 -31.53
CA ASP A 84 11.00 5.67 -30.12
C ASP A 84 9.74 5.81 -29.24
N GLU A 85 8.71 6.55 -29.66
CA GLU A 85 7.40 6.64 -28.97
C GLU A 85 6.72 5.27 -28.88
N ASP A 86 6.72 4.50 -29.98
CA ASP A 86 6.16 3.15 -30.01
C ASP A 86 6.95 2.20 -29.09
N ARG A 87 8.28 2.32 -29.08
CA ARG A 87 9.16 1.55 -28.18
C ARG A 87 8.93 1.91 -26.72
N ILE A 88 8.79 3.20 -26.39
CA ILE A 88 8.49 3.68 -25.03
C ILE A 88 7.18 3.08 -24.55
N THR A 89 6.12 3.16 -25.38
CA THR A 89 4.81 2.61 -25.04
C THR A 89 4.89 1.09 -24.77
N SER A 90 5.64 0.36 -25.61
CA SER A 90 5.87 -1.08 -25.41
C SER A 90 6.62 -1.37 -24.10
N LEU A 91 7.66 -0.59 -23.79
CA LEU A 91 8.42 -0.73 -22.55
C LEU A 91 7.58 -0.42 -21.31
N GLU A 92 6.75 0.61 -21.35
CA GLU A 92 5.82 0.95 -20.25
C GLU A 92 4.86 -0.20 -19.96
N ASN A 93 4.31 -0.83 -21.01
CA ASN A 93 3.45 -2.01 -20.88
C ASN A 93 4.20 -3.19 -20.25
N GLN A 94 5.43 -3.47 -20.71
CA GLN A 94 6.26 -4.54 -20.15
C GLN A 94 6.61 -4.28 -18.68
N VAL A 95 6.94 -3.04 -18.32
CA VAL A 95 7.24 -2.65 -16.93
C VAL A 95 6.01 -2.86 -16.05
N SER A 96 4.82 -2.46 -16.52
CA SER A 96 3.56 -2.67 -15.79
C SER A 96 3.27 -4.16 -15.57
N GLU A 97 3.44 -4.99 -16.60
CA GLU A 97 3.26 -6.43 -16.52
C GLU A 97 4.27 -7.07 -15.54
N LEU A 98 5.54 -6.67 -15.62
CA LEU A 98 6.59 -7.16 -14.72
C LEU A 98 6.32 -6.74 -13.27
N GLN A 99 5.87 -5.52 -13.01
CA GLN A 99 5.47 -5.07 -11.68
C GLN A 99 4.33 -5.93 -11.11
N GLN A 100 3.33 -6.28 -11.93
CA GLN A 100 2.24 -7.15 -11.52
C GLN A 100 2.73 -8.58 -11.23
N LYS A 101 3.62 -9.13 -12.06
CA LYS A 101 4.23 -10.45 -11.86
C LYS A 101 5.05 -10.49 -10.58
N VAL A 102 5.90 -9.49 -10.35
CA VAL A 102 6.71 -9.38 -9.13
C VAL A 102 5.81 -9.34 -7.90
N LYS A 103 4.78 -8.49 -7.89
CA LYS A 103 3.81 -8.43 -6.79
C LYS A 103 3.18 -9.80 -6.50
N THR A 104 2.70 -10.49 -7.55
CA THR A 104 2.06 -11.80 -7.42
C THR A 104 3.02 -12.85 -6.88
N LEU A 105 4.27 -12.86 -7.37
CA LEU A 105 5.30 -13.79 -6.90
C LEU A 105 5.67 -13.52 -5.45
N THR A 106 5.85 -12.25 -5.06
CA THR A 106 6.11 -11.87 -3.67
C THR A 106 5.00 -12.33 -2.73
N GLU A 107 3.74 -12.10 -3.10
CA GLU A 107 2.58 -12.53 -2.29
C GLU A 107 2.51 -14.07 -2.16
N ARG A 108 2.79 -14.81 -3.24
CA ARG A 108 2.84 -16.29 -3.21
C ARG A 108 3.98 -16.81 -2.35
N CYS A 109 5.16 -16.19 -2.45
CA CYS A 109 6.32 -16.55 -1.63
C CYS A 109 6.04 -16.32 -0.14
N ASP A 110 5.45 -15.17 0.22
CA ASP A 110 5.09 -14.86 1.60
C ASP A 110 4.01 -15.82 2.15
N ASP A 111 3.00 -16.15 1.35
CA ASP A 111 1.96 -17.09 1.75
C ASP A 111 2.51 -18.53 1.90
N GLY A 112 3.43 -18.93 1.02
CA GLY A 112 4.16 -20.20 1.13
C GLY A 112 5.04 -20.27 2.40
N GLU A 113 5.79 -19.21 2.67
CA GLU A 113 6.60 -19.07 3.87
C GLU A 113 5.73 -19.16 5.13
N ASN A 114 4.63 -18.41 5.17
CA ASN A 114 3.73 -18.42 6.33
C ASN A 114 3.04 -19.77 6.51
N ARG A 115 2.67 -20.49 5.43
CA ARG A 115 2.17 -21.88 5.53
C ARG A 115 3.18 -22.80 6.22
N SER A 116 4.44 -22.72 5.83
CA SER A 116 5.53 -23.51 6.44
C SER A 116 5.73 -23.16 7.92
N ARG A 117 5.52 -21.90 8.31
CA ARG A 117 5.65 -21.41 9.69
C ARG A 117 4.39 -21.59 10.55
N ARG A 118 3.29 -22.15 10.04
CA ARG A 118 1.99 -22.24 10.78
C ARG A 118 2.05 -23.03 12.08
N GLU A 119 2.97 -23.96 12.21
CA GLU A 119 3.17 -24.76 13.44
C GLU A 119 4.30 -24.20 14.31
N ASN A 120 4.97 -23.15 13.86
CA ASN A 120 6.12 -22.60 14.55
C ASN A 120 5.69 -21.59 15.63
N ILE A 121 6.43 -21.61 16.74
CA ILE A 121 6.44 -20.57 17.76
C ILE A 121 7.85 -19.98 17.87
N ARG A 122 7.91 -18.72 18.33
CA ARG A 122 9.14 -18.00 18.58
C ARG A 122 9.22 -17.60 20.05
N ILE A 123 10.32 -17.95 20.70
CA ILE A 123 10.64 -17.56 22.08
C ILE A 123 11.68 -16.44 22.05
N ILE A 124 11.41 -15.36 22.77
CA ILE A 124 12.25 -14.16 22.82
C ILE A 124 12.62 -13.89 24.28
N GLY A 125 13.88 -13.52 24.54
CA GLY A 125 14.36 -13.18 25.89
C GLY A 125 14.98 -14.35 26.67
N LEU A 126 15.09 -15.53 26.06
CA LEU A 126 15.76 -16.67 26.69
C LEU A 126 17.29 -16.54 26.60
N LYS A 127 17.96 -16.45 27.76
CA LYS A 127 19.42 -16.39 27.88
C LYS A 127 20.10 -17.48 27.06
N GLU A 128 21.17 -17.09 26.36
CA GLU A 128 22.02 -18.01 25.57
C GLU A 128 22.52 -19.16 26.48
N GLY A 129 22.61 -20.38 25.94
CA GLY A 129 23.08 -21.55 26.69
C GLY A 129 22.09 -22.17 27.68
N SER A 130 20.91 -21.56 27.92
CA SER A 130 19.92 -22.10 28.88
C SER A 130 19.34 -23.47 28.51
N GLU A 131 19.46 -23.86 27.23
CA GLU A 131 18.89 -25.08 26.65
C GLU A 131 19.78 -26.32 26.90
N GLY A 132 21.06 -26.12 27.26
CA GLY A 132 22.03 -27.21 27.36
C GLY A 132 22.38 -27.83 26.01
N GLN A 133 22.66 -29.14 26.00
CA GLN A 133 23.13 -29.87 24.82
C GLN A 133 22.01 -30.20 23.81
N SER A 134 20.77 -30.40 24.28
CA SER A 134 19.63 -30.75 23.44
C SER A 134 18.49 -29.77 23.66
N SER A 135 18.30 -28.87 22.70
CA SER A 135 17.22 -27.89 22.74
C SER A 135 15.84 -28.52 22.72
N VAL A 136 15.67 -29.62 21.98
CA VAL A 136 14.37 -30.30 21.85
C VAL A 136 13.91 -30.82 23.21
N THR A 137 14.70 -31.69 23.84
CA THR A 137 14.36 -32.28 25.15
C THR A 137 14.18 -31.23 26.24
N PHE A 138 14.92 -30.12 26.17
CA PHE A 138 14.73 -28.99 27.08
C PHE A 138 13.34 -28.36 26.92
N PHE A 139 12.93 -28.01 25.70
CA PHE A 139 11.64 -27.33 25.49
C PHE A 139 10.43 -28.24 25.66
N GLU A 140 10.61 -29.54 25.46
CA GLU A 140 9.59 -30.57 25.67
C GLU A 140 9.03 -30.55 27.11
N SER A 141 9.90 -30.39 28.12
CA SER A 141 9.52 -30.28 29.55
C SER A 141 9.36 -28.83 30.02
N TRP A 142 10.21 -27.91 29.53
CA TRP A 142 10.22 -26.51 29.95
C TRP A 142 8.94 -25.77 29.56
N LEU A 143 8.33 -26.06 28.40
CA LEU A 143 7.10 -25.38 27.97
C LEU A 143 5.92 -25.65 28.92
N PRO A 144 5.58 -26.92 29.24
CA PRO A 144 4.58 -27.24 30.26
C PRO A 144 4.87 -26.62 31.62
N GLU A 145 6.12 -26.71 32.11
CA GLU A 145 6.52 -26.19 33.42
C GLU A 145 6.35 -24.67 33.50
N VAL A 146 6.90 -23.94 32.52
CA VAL A 146 6.86 -22.48 32.50
C VAL A 146 5.47 -21.94 32.22
N LEU A 147 4.59 -22.69 31.57
CA LEU A 147 3.21 -22.27 31.31
C LEU A 147 2.21 -22.82 32.33
N GLY A 148 2.58 -23.78 33.18
CA GLY A 148 1.66 -24.46 34.09
C GLY A 148 0.61 -25.28 33.34
N MET A 149 0.98 -25.89 32.21
CA MET A 149 0.03 -26.61 31.36
C MET A 149 -0.05 -28.09 31.74
N GLU A 150 -1.27 -28.58 31.94
CA GLU A 150 -1.52 -30.02 32.06
C GLU A 150 -1.48 -30.70 30.69
N THR A 151 -0.59 -31.67 30.56
CA THR A 151 -0.44 -32.53 29.38
C THR A 151 -0.45 -33.98 29.80
N LYS A 152 -0.95 -34.87 28.93
CA LYS A 152 -1.16 -36.30 29.25
C LYS A 152 0.08 -37.01 29.81
N ARG A 153 1.28 -36.52 29.48
CA ARG A 153 2.56 -37.08 29.93
C ARG A 153 3.49 -36.02 30.55
N GLY A 154 3.02 -34.78 30.75
CA GLY A 154 3.90 -33.67 31.16
C GLY A 154 4.85 -33.18 30.06
N VAL A 155 4.67 -33.62 28.81
CA VAL A 155 5.58 -33.32 27.69
C VAL A 155 4.79 -32.87 26.46
N ILE A 156 5.32 -31.90 25.72
CA ILE A 156 4.79 -31.47 24.41
C ILE A 156 5.74 -31.95 23.32
N LYS A 157 5.24 -32.74 22.36
CA LYS A 157 6.05 -33.28 21.26
C LYS A 157 6.49 -32.17 20.29
N LEU A 158 7.81 -32.08 20.05
CA LEU A 158 8.41 -31.12 19.14
C LEU A 158 9.08 -31.83 17.96
N ASP A 159 9.02 -31.24 16.77
CA ASP A 159 9.77 -31.75 15.62
C ASP A 159 11.19 -31.17 15.59
N ARG A 160 11.32 -29.88 15.93
CA ARG A 160 12.61 -29.17 15.89
C ARG A 160 12.61 -27.97 16.82
N ALA A 161 13.73 -27.73 17.50
CA ALA A 161 13.99 -26.51 18.25
C ALA A 161 15.42 -26.04 17.97
N HIS A 162 15.58 -24.77 17.60
CA HIS A 162 16.89 -24.18 17.32
C HIS A 162 16.85 -22.67 17.51
N ARG A 163 18.02 -22.06 17.73
CA ARG A 163 18.15 -20.61 17.71
C ARG A 163 18.19 -20.08 16.29
N ALA A 164 17.70 -18.86 16.12
CA ALA A 164 17.83 -18.13 14.87
C ALA A 164 19.31 -17.96 14.49
N LEU A 165 19.59 -17.95 13.18
CA LEU A 165 20.92 -17.78 12.63
C LEU A 165 21.52 -16.42 13.02
N GLY A 166 22.84 -16.38 13.15
CA GLY A 166 23.62 -15.19 13.51
C GLY A 166 24.47 -15.40 14.77
N PRO A 167 25.53 -14.59 14.97
CA PRO A 167 26.37 -14.68 16.16
C PRO A 167 25.61 -14.22 17.41
N PRO A 168 25.92 -14.78 18.59
CA PRO A 168 25.44 -14.26 19.86
C PRO A 168 25.86 -12.81 20.04
N LYS A 169 24.98 -11.98 20.62
CA LYS A 169 25.29 -10.59 20.99
C LYS A 169 25.12 -10.44 22.49
N GLU A 170 26.00 -9.67 23.13
CA GLU A 170 25.95 -9.43 24.58
C GLU A 170 24.64 -8.78 25.02
N ASP A 171 24.17 -7.78 24.28
CA ASP A 171 22.95 -7.01 24.60
C ASP A 171 21.65 -7.77 24.27
N ARG A 172 21.69 -8.78 23.37
CA ARG A 172 20.47 -9.40 22.83
C ARG A 172 20.62 -10.89 22.60
N CYS A 173 19.80 -11.65 23.33
CA CYS A 173 19.67 -13.09 23.13
C CYS A 173 18.98 -13.41 21.80
N ARG A 174 19.52 -14.36 21.03
CA ARG A 174 18.89 -14.83 19.79
C ARG A 174 17.54 -15.51 20.06
N PRO A 175 16.49 -15.18 19.30
CA PRO A 175 15.21 -15.86 19.41
C PRO A 175 15.33 -17.35 19.09
N VAL A 176 14.55 -18.17 19.79
CA VAL A 176 14.42 -19.60 19.52
C VAL A 176 13.21 -19.82 18.63
N ILE A 177 13.37 -20.65 17.60
CA ILE A 177 12.29 -21.09 16.71
C ILE A 177 12.03 -22.56 16.99
N ILE A 178 10.79 -22.87 17.35
CA ILE A 178 10.34 -24.22 17.67
C ILE A 178 9.24 -24.59 16.69
N LYS A 179 9.40 -25.73 16.00
CA LYS A 179 8.36 -26.39 15.20
C LYS A 179 7.68 -27.44 16.06
N LEU A 180 6.39 -27.25 16.30
CA LEU A 180 5.56 -28.19 17.03
C LEU A 180 5.05 -29.29 16.10
N HIS A 181 4.84 -30.48 16.64
CA HIS A 181 4.30 -31.61 15.88
C HIS A 181 2.83 -31.40 15.49
N ASN A 182 2.05 -30.74 16.37
CA ASN A 182 0.63 -30.49 16.17
C ASN A 182 0.29 -29.00 16.23
N PHE A 183 -0.60 -28.55 15.34
CA PHE A 183 -1.15 -27.20 15.37
C PHE A 183 -2.00 -26.90 16.62
N THR A 184 -2.69 -27.91 17.16
CA THR A 184 -3.52 -27.76 18.37
C THR A 184 -2.67 -27.41 19.58
N ASP A 185 -1.53 -28.09 19.76
CA ASP A 185 -0.59 -27.82 20.85
C ASP A 185 -0.02 -26.40 20.75
N LYS A 186 0.26 -25.92 19.53
CA LYS A 186 0.63 -24.52 19.30
C LYS A 186 -0.42 -23.55 19.84
N GLN A 187 -1.70 -23.77 19.50
CA GLN A 187 -2.76 -22.87 19.96
C GLN A 187 -2.89 -22.88 21.47
N ARG A 188 -2.81 -24.07 22.10
CA ARG A 188 -2.83 -24.21 23.56
C ARG A 188 -1.68 -23.45 24.23
N ILE A 189 -0.44 -23.60 23.73
CA ILE A 189 0.74 -22.87 24.21
C ILE A 189 0.54 -21.36 24.12
N LEU A 190 0.08 -20.87 22.97
CA LEU A 190 -0.12 -19.43 22.75
C LEU A 190 -1.24 -18.86 23.62
N THR A 191 -2.30 -19.63 23.89
CA THR A 191 -3.37 -19.24 24.81
C THR A 191 -2.88 -19.20 26.25
N ALA A 192 -2.21 -20.27 26.73
CA ALA A 192 -1.65 -20.33 28.08
C ALA A 192 -0.63 -19.20 28.32
N ALA A 193 0.21 -18.89 27.33
CA ALA A 193 1.15 -17.77 27.42
C ALA A 193 0.46 -16.39 27.52
N ARG A 194 -0.70 -16.20 26.87
CA ARG A 194 -1.49 -14.97 26.98
C ARG A 194 -2.17 -14.86 28.34
N GLU A 195 -2.74 -15.95 28.83
CA GLU A 195 -3.43 -16.02 30.13
C GLU A 195 -2.45 -15.79 31.29
N LYS A 196 -1.25 -16.38 31.22
CA LYS A 196 -0.20 -16.18 32.21
C LYS A 196 0.33 -14.74 32.23
N GLY A 197 0.24 -14.02 31.10
CA GLY A 197 0.68 -12.62 31.00
C GLY A 197 2.21 -12.47 31.05
N GLN A 198 2.75 -12.16 32.22
CA GLN A 198 4.20 -11.96 32.39
C GLN A 198 4.90 -13.27 32.76
N ILE A 199 5.77 -13.73 31.85
CA ILE A 199 6.59 -14.92 32.06
C ILE A 199 8.01 -14.48 32.40
N ILE A 200 8.50 -14.87 33.57
CA ILE A 200 9.87 -14.60 34.04
C ILE A 200 10.58 -15.95 34.21
N TYR A 201 11.77 -16.09 33.62
CA TYR A 201 12.60 -17.27 33.75
C TYR A 201 14.07 -16.87 33.92
N LYS A 202 14.72 -17.36 34.99
CA LYS A 202 16.12 -17.03 35.33
C LYS A 202 16.42 -15.51 35.31
N GLY A 203 15.49 -14.72 35.83
CA GLY A 203 15.56 -13.26 35.89
C GLY A 203 15.34 -12.53 34.55
N SER A 204 15.00 -13.25 33.47
CA SER A 204 14.72 -12.65 32.15
C SER A 204 13.24 -12.74 31.82
N ARG A 205 12.70 -11.66 31.22
CA ARG A 205 11.32 -11.64 30.74
C ARG A 205 11.23 -12.39 29.41
N ILE A 206 10.38 -13.40 29.38
CA ILE A 206 10.19 -14.26 28.21
C ILE A 206 8.92 -13.86 27.46
N TYR A 207 9.02 -13.82 26.13
CA TYR A 207 7.87 -13.67 25.25
C TYR A 207 7.74 -14.87 24.33
N ILE A 208 6.57 -15.51 24.37
CA ILE A 208 6.20 -16.57 23.43
C ILE A 208 5.25 -15.97 22.41
N ARG A 209 5.62 -16.02 21.14
CA ARG A 209 4.86 -15.44 20.03
C ARG A 209 4.71 -16.47 18.91
N GLN A 210 3.73 -16.26 18.04
CA GLN A 210 3.67 -16.97 16.77
C GLN A 210 4.82 -16.53 15.86
N ASP A 211 5.43 -17.49 15.16
CA ASP A 211 6.40 -17.19 14.10
C ASP A 211 5.66 -16.78 12.82
N PHE A 212 5.93 -15.56 12.36
CA PHE A 212 5.39 -14.99 11.12
C PHE A 212 6.54 -14.56 10.21
N SER A 213 6.28 -14.51 8.90
CA SER A 213 7.20 -13.91 7.93
C SER A 213 7.53 -12.45 8.30
N ALA A 214 8.60 -11.92 7.70
CA ALA A 214 8.99 -10.53 7.93
C ALA A 214 7.88 -9.56 7.49
N GLN A 215 7.27 -9.80 6.34
CA GLN A 215 6.23 -8.94 5.78
C GLN A 215 4.99 -8.86 6.69
N VAL A 216 4.49 -10.00 7.18
CA VAL A 216 3.35 -10.03 8.11
C VAL A 216 3.70 -9.34 9.43
N ARG A 217 4.93 -9.51 9.93
CA ARG A 217 5.39 -8.89 11.17
C ARG A 217 5.44 -7.37 11.05
N GLU A 218 6.01 -6.85 9.97
CA GLU A 218 6.02 -5.41 9.67
C GLU A 218 4.61 -4.86 9.48
N ALA A 219 3.76 -5.57 8.73
CA ALA A 219 2.36 -5.16 8.54
C ALA A 219 1.61 -5.05 9.87
N ARG A 220 1.83 -5.98 10.80
CA ARG A 220 1.27 -5.91 12.16
C ARG A 220 1.89 -4.79 12.99
N GLN A 221 3.19 -4.55 12.86
CA GLN A 221 3.91 -3.50 13.57
C GLN A 221 3.36 -2.11 13.23
N LYS A 222 2.91 -1.88 11.99
CA LYS A 222 2.26 -0.62 11.58
C LYS A 222 1.02 -0.30 12.42
N PHE A 223 0.33 -1.31 12.97
CA PHE A 223 -0.83 -1.08 13.84
C PHE A 223 -0.46 -0.75 15.30
N ASN A 224 0.81 -0.75 15.69
CA ASN A 224 1.23 -0.57 17.09
C ASN A 224 0.68 0.73 17.70
N GLY A 225 0.68 1.84 16.95
CA GLY A 225 0.13 3.12 17.41
C GLY A 225 -1.36 3.02 17.73
N THR A 226 -2.16 2.47 16.82
CA THR A 226 -3.60 2.22 17.04
C THR A 226 -3.84 1.26 18.19
N CYS A 227 -3.07 0.17 18.29
CA CYS A 227 -3.20 -0.79 19.39
C CYS A 227 -2.94 -0.13 20.74
N GLN A 228 -1.91 0.73 20.86
CA GLN A 228 -1.63 1.46 22.09
C GLN A 228 -2.80 2.36 22.50
N ARG A 229 -3.43 3.05 21.55
CA ARG A 229 -4.62 3.88 21.83
C ARG A 229 -5.81 3.04 22.28
N LEU A 230 -6.06 1.90 21.62
CA LEU A 230 -7.12 0.97 22.02
C LEU A 230 -6.91 0.41 23.44
N ILE A 231 -5.65 0.10 23.80
CA ILE A 231 -5.29 -0.33 25.16
C ILE A 231 -5.58 0.79 26.17
N LYS A 232 -5.14 2.02 25.88
CA LYS A 232 -5.41 3.19 26.75
C LYS A 232 -6.92 3.44 26.93
N GLY A 233 -7.71 3.24 25.88
CA GLY A 233 -9.16 3.34 25.92
C GLY A 233 -9.90 2.12 26.49
N GLY A 234 -9.18 1.09 26.97
CA GLY A 234 -9.79 -0.13 27.52
C GLY A 234 -10.57 -0.97 26.49
N VAL A 235 -10.36 -0.73 25.19
CA VAL A 235 -11.09 -1.43 24.12
C VAL A 235 -10.38 -2.75 23.81
N ARG A 236 -11.11 -3.86 23.92
CA ARG A 236 -10.61 -5.17 23.48
C ARG A 236 -10.50 -5.21 21.96
N PHE A 237 -9.35 -5.67 21.48
CA PHE A 237 -9.09 -5.85 20.05
C PHE A 237 -8.44 -7.21 19.79
N SER A 238 -8.46 -7.61 18.52
CA SER A 238 -7.82 -8.82 18.02
C SER A 238 -7.10 -8.51 16.72
N MET A 239 -5.95 -9.17 16.49
CA MET A 239 -5.19 -9.06 15.26
C MET A 239 -5.31 -10.36 14.47
N ARG A 240 -6.19 -10.39 13.49
CA ARG A 240 -6.40 -11.54 12.61
C ARG A 240 -5.27 -11.68 11.59
N TYR A 241 -5.00 -12.90 11.18
CA TYR A 241 -4.06 -13.18 10.08
C TYR A 241 -4.61 -12.64 8.75
N PRO A 242 -3.77 -12.05 7.88
CA PRO A 242 -2.34 -11.78 8.08
C PRO A 242 -2.09 -10.59 9.02
N ALA A 243 -2.68 -9.43 8.75
CA ALA A 243 -2.60 -8.23 9.57
C ALA A 243 -3.91 -7.44 9.46
N THR A 244 -4.97 -7.94 10.08
CA THR A 244 -6.27 -7.26 10.14
C THR A 244 -6.64 -6.97 11.58
N LEU A 245 -6.71 -5.69 11.92
CA LEU A 245 -7.09 -5.23 13.25
C LEU A 245 -8.62 -5.24 13.37
N CYS A 246 -9.15 -5.99 14.31
CA CYS A 246 -10.58 -6.08 14.60
C CYS A 246 -10.87 -5.65 16.03
N PHE A 247 -11.82 -4.75 16.23
CA PHE A 247 -12.30 -4.36 17.56
C PHE A 247 -13.77 -3.94 17.49
N SER A 248 -14.45 -3.97 18.63
CA SER A 248 -15.84 -3.50 18.74
C SER A 248 -15.87 -2.11 19.34
N LEU A 249 -16.63 -1.22 18.72
CA LEU A 249 -16.85 0.14 19.19
C LEU A 249 -18.36 0.41 19.18
N LYS A 250 -18.92 0.77 20.35
CA LYS A 250 -20.36 1.01 20.53
C LYS A 250 -21.24 -0.15 20.02
N GLY A 251 -20.77 -1.40 20.20
CA GLY A 251 -21.47 -2.61 19.77
C GLY A 251 -21.29 -3.01 18.30
N ALA A 252 -20.63 -2.18 17.47
CA ALA A 252 -20.34 -2.51 16.09
C ALA A 252 -18.91 -3.04 15.92
N GLU A 253 -18.77 -4.23 15.33
CA GLU A 253 -17.47 -4.78 14.95
C GLU A 253 -16.89 -4.03 13.76
N ARG A 254 -15.64 -3.59 13.88
CA ARG A 254 -14.88 -2.93 12.81
C ARG A 254 -13.63 -3.74 12.51
N SER A 255 -13.25 -3.79 11.24
CA SER A 255 -12.05 -4.49 10.78
C SER A 255 -11.25 -3.63 9.80
N PHE A 256 -9.93 -3.58 9.99
CA PHE A 256 -9.03 -2.73 9.21
C PHE A 256 -7.85 -3.54 8.68
N ARG A 257 -7.64 -3.48 7.36
CA ARG A 257 -6.49 -4.08 6.67
C ARG A 257 -5.30 -3.13 6.52
N SER A 258 -5.55 -1.82 6.64
CA SER A 258 -4.52 -0.78 6.59
C SER A 258 -4.42 -0.10 7.95
N ALA A 259 -3.20 0.15 8.41
CA ALA A 259 -2.95 0.90 9.62
C ALA A 259 -3.48 2.34 9.49
N GLN A 260 -3.21 3.01 8.36
CA GLN A 260 -3.69 4.38 8.09
C GLN A 260 -5.21 4.49 8.24
N ALA A 261 -5.97 3.59 7.62
CA ALA A 261 -7.42 3.57 7.74
C ALA A 261 -7.90 3.34 9.19
N ALA A 262 -7.13 2.61 10.01
CA ALA A 262 -7.43 2.42 11.42
C ALA A 262 -7.03 3.63 12.29
N GLU A 263 -6.09 4.46 11.84
CA GLU A 263 -5.70 5.71 12.51
C GLU A 263 -6.67 6.84 12.19
N GLU A 264 -7.12 6.93 10.95
CA GLU A 264 -8.13 7.89 10.49
C GLU A 264 -9.47 7.69 11.21
N LEU A 265 -9.78 6.45 11.59
CA LEU A 265 -10.89 6.20 12.50
C LEU A 265 -10.48 6.67 13.90
N ASN A 266 -10.73 7.95 14.19
CA ASN A 266 -10.70 8.52 15.52
C ASN A 266 -12.15 8.60 16.07
N PRO A 267 -12.77 7.46 16.47
CA PRO A 267 -14.13 7.46 16.99
C PRO A 267 -14.25 8.17 18.34
N THR A 268 -13.14 8.44 18.99
CA THR A 268 -13.07 9.22 20.23
C THR A 268 -13.48 10.68 20.01
N LEU A 269 -13.13 11.29 18.87
CA LEU A 269 -13.58 12.65 18.55
C LEU A 269 -15.10 12.71 18.37
N LEU A 270 -15.69 11.82 17.57
CA LEU A 270 -17.15 11.73 17.40
C LEU A 270 -17.88 11.25 18.66
N SER A 271 -17.16 10.98 19.75
CA SER A 271 -17.73 10.63 21.05
C SER A 271 -17.56 11.73 22.09
N SER A 272 -16.73 12.76 21.85
CA SER A 272 -16.68 13.93 22.72
C SER A 272 -17.75 14.94 22.29
N GLN A 273 -18.60 15.32 23.25
CA GLN A 273 -19.66 16.29 22.99
C GLN A 273 -19.06 17.64 22.53
N ASP A 274 -17.96 18.06 23.14
CA ASP A 274 -17.24 19.30 22.77
C ASP A 274 -16.78 19.32 21.31
N PHE A 275 -16.38 18.17 20.75
CA PHE A 275 -15.98 18.09 19.35
C PHE A 275 -17.20 18.12 18.42
N VAL A 276 -18.27 17.42 18.80
CA VAL A 276 -19.53 17.44 18.04
C VAL A 276 -20.10 18.86 18.00
N ASP A 277 -20.07 19.58 19.11
CA ASP A 277 -20.53 20.95 19.20
C ASP A 277 -19.65 21.90 18.37
N TYR A 278 -18.32 21.72 18.42
CA TYR A 278 -17.37 22.46 17.58
C TYR A 278 -17.64 22.25 16.08
N ILE A 279 -17.74 21.00 15.63
CA ILE A 279 -17.97 20.68 14.21
C ILE A 279 -19.34 21.14 13.75
N THR A 280 -20.37 21.05 14.59
CA THR A 280 -21.70 21.59 14.30
C THR A 280 -21.63 23.09 14.07
N LYS A 281 -20.95 23.83 14.96
CA LYS A 281 -20.77 25.28 14.84
C LYS A 281 -20.01 25.68 13.57
N GLU A 282 -18.92 24.97 13.27
CA GLU A 282 -18.13 25.18 12.05
C GLU A 282 -18.94 24.91 10.78
N TRP A 283 -19.75 23.85 10.77
CA TRP A 283 -20.62 23.53 9.65
C TRP A 283 -21.72 24.57 9.45
N GLU A 284 -22.38 25.00 10.53
CA GLU A 284 -23.40 26.06 10.49
C GLU A 284 -22.82 27.38 9.99
N GLY A 285 -21.62 27.76 10.47
CA GLY A 285 -20.90 28.92 9.98
C GLY A 285 -20.59 28.84 8.48
N PHE A 286 -20.09 27.70 8.02
CA PHE A 286 -19.84 27.48 6.59
C PHE A 286 -21.11 27.59 5.75
N ILE A 287 -22.20 26.96 6.17
CA ILE A 287 -23.48 26.98 5.43
C ILE A 287 -24.09 28.38 5.42
N ALA A 288 -24.03 29.12 6.52
CA ALA A 288 -24.56 30.48 6.60
C ALA A 288 -23.89 31.44 5.59
N ILE A 289 -22.59 31.27 5.37
CA ILE A 289 -21.80 32.11 4.46
C ILE A 289 -21.97 31.68 2.99
N ASN A 290 -22.01 30.37 2.73
CA ASN A 290 -21.86 29.84 1.37
C ASN A 290 -23.17 29.35 0.73
N LYS A 291 -24.28 29.31 1.45
CA LYS A 291 -25.58 28.93 0.88
C LYS A 291 -26.23 30.11 0.17
N THR A 292 -25.81 30.37 -1.06
CA THR A 292 -26.42 31.35 -1.97
C THR A 292 -27.22 30.63 -3.07
N PRO A 293 -28.23 31.27 -3.67
CA PRO A 293 -29.03 30.67 -4.76
C PRO A 293 -28.22 30.38 -6.03
N GLU A 294 -27.02 30.96 -6.17
CA GLU A 294 -26.13 30.81 -7.32
C GLU A 294 -25.26 29.55 -7.23
N ILE A 295 -25.01 29.03 -6.02
CA ILE A 295 -24.11 27.90 -5.80
C ILE A 295 -24.89 26.59 -5.85
N SER A 296 -24.42 25.67 -6.70
CA SER A 296 -25.05 24.34 -6.82
C SER A 296 -24.90 23.54 -5.51
N PRO A 297 -25.90 22.75 -5.10
CA PRO A 297 -25.82 21.92 -3.89
C PRO A 297 -24.65 20.92 -3.88
N SER A 298 -24.25 20.42 -5.06
CA SER A 298 -23.11 19.51 -5.19
C SER A 298 -21.79 20.23 -4.94
N THR A 299 -21.61 21.42 -5.50
CA THR A 299 -20.42 22.26 -5.26
C THR A 299 -20.33 22.63 -3.79
N LEU A 300 -21.43 23.09 -3.19
CA LEU A 300 -21.51 23.44 -1.77
C LEU A 300 -21.11 22.25 -0.87
N TRP A 301 -21.57 21.04 -1.22
CA TRP A 301 -21.25 19.81 -0.50
C TRP A 301 -19.77 19.42 -0.62
N GLU A 302 -19.19 19.45 -1.83
CA GLU A 302 -17.77 19.14 -2.02
C GLU A 302 -16.86 20.13 -1.30
N SER A 303 -17.15 21.44 -1.40
CA SER A 303 -16.41 22.48 -0.67
C SER A 303 -16.59 22.36 0.85
N GLY A 304 -17.80 22.04 1.32
CA GLY A 304 -18.07 21.87 2.74
C GLY A 304 -17.33 20.68 3.34
N LYS A 305 -17.23 19.56 2.62
CA LYS A 305 -16.42 18.40 3.05
C LYS A 305 -14.94 18.77 3.19
N ALA A 306 -14.39 19.55 2.26
CA ALA A 306 -13.00 20.00 2.33
C ALA A 306 -12.78 20.93 3.53
N TYR A 307 -13.70 21.89 3.75
CA TYR A 307 -13.68 22.80 4.90
C TYR A 307 -13.68 22.02 6.23
N ILE A 308 -14.66 21.13 6.41
CA ILE A 308 -14.79 20.35 7.65
C ILE A 308 -13.58 19.44 7.88
N ARG A 309 -12.98 18.86 6.84
CA ARG A 309 -11.72 18.12 6.99
C ARG A 309 -10.62 19.01 7.56
N GLY A 310 -10.50 20.25 7.08
CA GLY A 310 -9.58 21.24 7.63
C GLY A 310 -9.86 21.56 9.11
N SER A 311 -11.12 21.81 9.46
CA SER A 311 -11.52 22.11 10.84
C SER A 311 -11.25 20.95 11.79
N ILE A 312 -11.45 19.69 11.35
CA ILE A 312 -11.13 18.49 12.12
C ILE A 312 -9.62 18.40 12.38
N ILE A 313 -8.80 18.60 11.35
CA ILE A 313 -7.33 18.56 11.49
C ILE A 313 -6.87 19.63 12.49
N SER A 314 -7.37 20.86 12.35
CA SER A 314 -7.04 21.98 13.25
C SER A 314 -7.40 21.68 14.71
N TYR A 315 -8.59 21.11 14.96
CA TYR A 315 -9.02 20.74 16.30
C TYR A 315 -8.11 19.65 16.90
N THR A 316 -7.76 18.63 16.10
CA THR A 316 -6.90 17.54 16.57
C THR A 316 -5.46 17.96 16.83
N SER A 317 -4.94 18.98 16.14
CA SER A 317 -3.59 19.50 16.37
C SER A 317 -3.48 20.41 17.60
N ALA A 318 -4.60 20.89 18.13
CA ALA A 318 -4.65 21.81 19.26
C ALA A 318 -4.81 21.10 20.63
N GLN A 319 -5.04 19.78 20.64
CA GLN A 319 -5.08 18.92 21.84
C GLN A 319 -3.72 18.27 22.12
#